data_AF-A0A947A6L3-F1
#
_entry.id   AF-A0A947A6L3-F1
#
_cell.length_a   1.000
_cell.length_b   1.000
_cell.length_c   1.000
_cell.angle_alpha   90.00
_cell.angle_beta   90.00
_cell.angle_gamma   90.00
#
_symmetry.space_group_name_H-M   'P 1'
#
loop_
_entity.id
_entity.type
_entity.pdbx_description
1 polymer ?
#
loop_
_entity_poly.entity_id
_entity_poly.type
_entity_poly.pdbx_seq_one_letter_code
_entity_poly.pdbx_strand_id
1 'polypeptide(L)'
;YSRPSMRGRTIFGDLVPFDKIWRTGANARTKITFSDDVSVGGNTLKAGSYAIFTKPGMNSWDVYFYTETGGGGTPASWDESKIAAQVNVPVNKLTEDVETFTITIDNLSNNGANLGMVWEKTYVWIPFEVPTEAKAKKSIEAAMGGPSANDYFSAALYYLQEDLDLNKAKEWIDKAVSMNDKAFWMTRQQSLIYAKLGDKEGAIKAAKKSLAAAQAANNGDYIKMNMDSLKEWGAM
;
A
#
# COMPACT_ATOMS: atom_id res chain seq x y z
N TYR A 1 11.11 -14.11 -16.77
CA TYR A 1 10.56 -14.22 -18.15
C TYR A 1 11.54 -15.03 -19.00
N SER A 2 11.12 -15.56 -20.15
CA SER A 2 12.02 -16.29 -21.07
C SER A 2 12.60 -15.38 -22.14
N ARG A 3 13.85 -15.62 -22.53
CA ARG A 3 14.65 -14.76 -23.41
C ARG A 3 15.05 -15.50 -24.70
N PRO A 4 14.21 -15.53 -25.75
CA PRO A 4 14.59 -16.12 -27.03
C PRO A 4 15.73 -15.35 -27.71
N SER A 5 16.55 -16.05 -28.51
CA SER A 5 17.67 -15.47 -29.27
C SER A 5 17.38 -15.45 -30.76
N MET A 6 18.02 -14.54 -31.50
CA MET A 6 17.82 -14.38 -32.93
C MET A 6 18.29 -15.61 -33.70
N ARG A 7 19.51 -16.09 -33.41
CA ARG A 7 20.15 -17.20 -34.12
C ARG A 7 20.16 -17.00 -35.64
N GLY A 8 20.47 -15.78 -36.07
CA GLY A 8 20.54 -15.40 -37.49
C GLY A 8 19.19 -15.23 -38.20
N ARG A 9 18.07 -15.25 -37.47
CA ARG A 9 16.72 -15.00 -38.02
C ARG A 9 16.34 -13.53 -37.90
N THR A 10 15.58 -13.03 -38.87
CA THR A 10 14.81 -11.79 -38.74
C THR A 10 13.74 -11.99 -37.69
N ILE A 11 13.60 -11.04 -36.75
CA ILE A 11 12.65 -11.19 -35.66
C ILE A 11 11.34 -10.53 -36.00
N PHE A 12 11.33 -9.20 -36.11
CA PHE A 12 10.09 -8.47 -36.32
C PHE A 12 9.72 -8.44 -37.80
N GLY A 13 8.51 -8.88 -38.11
CA GLY A 13 8.03 -9.07 -39.49
C GLY A 13 8.22 -10.48 -40.05
N ASP A 14 8.93 -11.36 -39.35
CA ASP A 14 9.07 -12.79 -39.71
C ASP A 14 8.73 -13.70 -38.51
N LEU A 15 9.69 -13.96 -37.61
CA LEU A 15 9.47 -14.81 -36.43
C LEU A 15 8.36 -14.28 -35.52
N VAL A 16 8.30 -12.96 -35.36
CA VAL A 16 7.24 -12.22 -34.67
C VAL A 16 6.54 -11.36 -35.73
N PRO A 17 5.41 -11.81 -36.28
CA PRO A 17 4.68 -11.07 -37.31
C PRO A 17 4.17 -9.73 -36.79
N PHE A 18 4.21 -8.71 -37.65
CA PHE A 18 3.55 -7.44 -37.34
C PHE A 18 2.03 -7.60 -37.25
N ASP A 19 1.41 -6.74 -36.46
CA ASP A 19 -0.03 -6.63 -36.26
C ASP A 19 -0.71 -7.90 -35.73
N LYS A 20 0.08 -8.80 -35.11
CA LYS A 20 -0.40 -10.00 -34.43
C LYS A 20 -0.05 -9.97 -32.95
N ILE A 21 -0.96 -10.48 -32.12
CA ILE A 21 -0.70 -10.62 -30.68
C ILE A 21 0.39 -11.66 -30.47
N TRP A 22 1.47 -11.21 -29.86
CA TRP A 22 2.58 -12.03 -29.43
C TRP A 22 2.59 -12.15 -27.91
N ARG A 23 2.70 -13.39 -27.42
CA ARG A 23 3.13 -13.65 -26.05
C ARG A 23 4.59 -13.19 -25.92
N THR A 24 4.79 -11.96 -25.47
CA THR A 24 6.09 -11.30 -25.31
C THR A 24 7.07 -12.22 -24.55
N GLY A 25 8.15 -12.64 -25.21
CA GLY A 25 9.13 -13.63 -24.73
C GLY A 25 8.97 -15.03 -25.34
N ALA A 26 9.34 -16.10 -24.61
CA ALA A 26 9.20 -17.51 -25.02
C ALA A 26 8.47 -18.41 -23.98
N ASN A 27 7.91 -19.53 -24.41
CA ASN A 27 7.28 -20.57 -23.56
C ASN A 27 6.13 -20.06 -22.69
N ALA A 28 6.36 -19.89 -21.38
CA ALA A 28 5.40 -19.36 -20.43
C ALA A 28 5.14 -17.86 -20.66
N ARG A 29 3.95 -17.38 -20.28
CA ARG A 29 3.62 -15.96 -20.32
C ARG A 29 4.58 -15.17 -19.42
N THR A 30 5.14 -14.10 -19.97
CA THR A 30 5.93 -13.14 -19.19
C THR A 30 5.02 -12.48 -18.17
N LYS A 31 5.40 -12.48 -16.90
CA LYS A 31 4.62 -11.88 -15.82
C LYS A 31 5.35 -10.66 -15.25
N ILE A 32 4.58 -9.63 -14.95
CA ILE A 32 4.98 -8.52 -14.09
C ILE A 32 4.04 -8.47 -12.88
N THR A 33 4.58 -8.14 -11.71
CA THR A 33 3.81 -8.09 -10.46
C THR A 33 4.08 -6.77 -9.76
N PHE A 34 3.02 -6.10 -9.33
CA PHE A 34 3.05 -4.87 -8.56
C PHE A 34 2.46 -5.11 -7.18
N SER A 35 3.17 -4.69 -6.13
CA SER A 35 2.69 -4.75 -4.74
C SER A 35 1.67 -3.68 -4.40
N ASP A 36 1.58 -2.65 -5.25
CA ASP A 36 0.73 -1.49 -5.09
C ASP A 36 0.03 -1.17 -6.40
N ASP A 37 -1.01 -0.35 -6.32
CA ASP A 37 -1.56 0.31 -7.50
C ASP A 37 -0.46 1.19 -8.14
N VAL A 38 -0.32 1.08 -9.46
CA VAL A 38 0.69 1.79 -10.27
C VAL A 38 0.03 2.50 -11.45
N SER A 39 0.72 3.45 -12.06
CA SER A 39 0.35 3.99 -13.38
C SER A 39 1.26 3.39 -14.44
N VAL A 40 0.72 2.92 -15.57
CA VAL A 40 1.48 2.43 -16.73
C VAL A 40 1.01 3.17 -17.98
N GLY A 41 1.89 3.95 -18.59
CA GLY A 41 1.53 4.78 -19.75
C GLY A 41 0.32 5.68 -19.50
N GLY A 42 0.15 6.18 -18.28
CA GLY A 42 -1.00 7.01 -17.86
C GLY A 42 -2.25 6.23 -17.43
N ASN A 43 -2.26 4.90 -17.53
CA ASN A 43 -3.38 4.06 -17.08
C ASN A 43 -3.13 3.53 -15.67
N THR A 44 -4.13 3.64 -14.79
CA THR A 44 -4.07 3.03 -13.47
C THR A 44 -4.20 1.51 -13.57
N LEU A 45 -3.23 0.80 -13.02
CA LEU A 45 -3.20 -0.64 -12.88
C LEU A 45 -3.23 -1.00 -11.39
N LYS A 46 -4.12 -1.90 -10.99
CA LYS A 46 -4.23 -2.32 -9.59
C LYS A 46 -3.03 -3.16 -9.15
N ALA A 47 -2.78 -3.19 -7.85
CA ALA A 47 -1.85 -4.16 -7.27
C ALA A 47 -2.23 -5.58 -7.71
N GLY A 48 -1.26 -6.35 -8.21
CA GLY A 48 -1.54 -7.64 -8.80
C GLY A 48 -0.47 -8.12 -9.76
N SER A 49 -0.73 -9.28 -10.36
CA SER A 49 0.13 -9.88 -11.38
C SER A 49 -0.55 -9.85 -12.74
N TYR A 50 0.22 -9.50 -13.77
CA TYR A 50 -0.25 -9.35 -15.14
C TYR A 50 0.67 -10.07 -16.10
N ALA A 51 0.09 -10.74 -17.10
CA ALA A 51 0.85 -11.24 -18.25
C ALA A 51 1.09 -10.10 -19.24
N ILE A 52 2.28 -10.06 -19.82
CA ILE A 52 2.64 -9.11 -20.86
C ILE A 52 2.41 -9.75 -22.23
N PHE A 53 1.55 -9.11 -23.02
CA PHE A 53 1.41 -9.36 -24.44
C PHE A 53 1.74 -8.10 -25.21
N THR A 54 2.14 -8.26 -26.46
CA THR A 54 2.38 -7.13 -27.36
C THR A 54 1.77 -7.39 -28.72
N LYS A 55 1.38 -6.33 -29.41
CA LYS A 55 1.10 -6.33 -30.85
C LYS A 55 2.15 -5.45 -31.51
N PRO A 56 3.27 -6.04 -31.97
CA PRO A 56 4.30 -5.26 -32.65
C PRO A 56 3.77 -4.69 -33.96
N GLY A 57 3.91 -3.38 -34.14
CA GLY A 57 3.81 -2.72 -35.44
C GLY A 57 5.18 -2.20 -35.89
N MET A 58 5.26 -1.69 -37.11
CA MET A 58 6.51 -1.14 -37.66
C MET A 58 6.97 0.12 -36.91
N ASN A 59 6.02 0.98 -36.51
CA ASN A 59 6.31 2.31 -35.92
C ASN A 59 5.96 2.40 -34.44
N SER A 60 5.03 1.57 -33.96
CA SER A 60 4.61 1.53 -32.57
C SER A 60 4.15 0.14 -32.18
N TRP A 61 4.14 -0.15 -30.89
CA TRP A 61 3.64 -1.39 -30.31
C TRP A 61 2.46 -1.09 -29.41
N ASP A 62 1.42 -1.90 -29.48
CA ASP A 62 0.46 -2.00 -28.39
C ASP A 62 0.98 -2.99 -27.35
N VAL A 63 1.07 -2.56 -26.10
CA VAL A 63 1.52 -3.36 -24.96
C VAL A 63 0.33 -3.59 -24.04
N TYR A 64 0.05 -4.84 -23.72
CA TYR A 64 -1.11 -5.23 -22.92
C TYR A 64 -0.68 -5.83 -21.59
N PHE A 65 -1.28 -5.33 -20.52
CA PHE A 65 -1.23 -5.90 -19.18
C PHE A 65 -2.48 -6.75 -18.97
N TYR A 66 -2.32 -8.06 -19.06
CA TYR A 66 -3.44 -9.02 -19.14
C TYR A 66 -3.62 -9.76 -17.82
N THR A 67 -4.84 -9.85 -17.32
CA THR A 67 -5.15 -10.43 -15.99
C THR A 67 -4.97 -11.95 -15.93
N GLU A 68 -5.10 -12.66 -17.06
CA GLU A 68 -4.83 -14.10 -17.12
C GLU A 68 -3.33 -14.38 -17.25
N THR A 69 -2.69 -14.63 -16.11
CA THR A 69 -1.23 -14.81 -16.05
C THR A 69 -0.75 -16.23 -16.37
N GLY A 70 -1.61 -17.24 -16.26
CA GLY A 70 -1.24 -18.65 -16.40
C GLY A 70 -1.07 -19.12 -17.86
N GLY A 71 -0.37 -20.25 -18.06
CA GLY A 71 -0.24 -20.90 -19.36
C GLY A 71 0.96 -20.47 -20.21
N GLY A 72 1.04 -21.06 -21.41
CA GLY A 72 2.04 -20.78 -22.44
C GLY A 72 1.40 -20.25 -23.72
N GLY A 73 2.22 -19.70 -24.61
CA GLY A 73 1.77 -19.09 -25.87
C GLY A 73 0.78 -17.91 -25.74
N THR A 74 0.35 -17.41 -26.90
CA THR A 74 -0.82 -16.52 -27.01
C THR A 74 -2.09 -17.35 -26.77
N PRO A 75 -3.08 -16.87 -26.00
CA PRO A 75 -4.37 -17.56 -25.87
C PRO A 75 -4.96 -17.89 -27.24
N ALA A 76 -5.59 -19.07 -27.38
CA ALA A 76 -6.24 -19.46 -28.63
C ALA A 76 -7.42 -18.53 -28.99
N SER A 77 -8.12 -18.04 -27.98
CA SER A 77 -9.11 -16.96 -28.09
C SER A 77 -8.64 -15.78 -27.25
N TRP A 78 -8.49 -14.61 -27.89
CA TRP A 78 -8.13 -13.37 -27.22
C TRP A 78 -9.37 -12.76 -26.57
N ASP A 79 -9.36 -12.58 -25.25
CA ASP A 79 -10.48 -12.04 -24.47
C ASP A 79 -10.13 -10.62 -24.02
N GLU A 80 -10.67 -9.62 -24.71
CA GLU A 80 -10.42 -8.21 -24.42
C GLU A 80 -10.84 -7.80 -23.00
N SER A 81 -11.79 -8.50 -22.38
CA SER A 81 -12.22 -8.22 -21.00
C SER A 81 -11.11 -8.47 -19.95
N LYS A 82 -10.06 -9.18 -20.34
CA LYS A 82 -8.90 -9.47 -19.49
C LYS A 82 -7.78 -8.43 -19.62
N ILE A 83 -7.90 -7.47 -20.54
CA ILE A 83 -6.95 -6.36 -20.67
C ILE A 83 -7.19 -5.38 -19.53
N ALA A 84 -6.26 -5.33 -18.57
CA ALA A 84 -6.31 -4.36 -17.48
C ALA A 84 -5.76 -2.99 -17.87
N ALA A 85 -4.79 -2.97 -18.79
CA ALA A 85 -4.29 -1.75 -19.41
C ALA A 85 -3.72 -2.06 -20.80
N GLN A 86 -3.84 -1.09 -21.70
CA GLN A 86 -3.19 -1.08 -23.01
C GLN A 86 -2.40 0.23 -23.14
N VAL A 87 -1.15 0.14 -23.56
CA VAL A 87 -0.30 1.29 -23.81
C VAL A 87 0.27 1.19 -25.22
N ASN A 88 0.08 2.25 -26.02
CA ASN A 88 0.74 2.37 -27.32
C ASN A 88 2.07 3.11 -27.13
N VAL A 89 3.17 2.50 -27.59
CA VAL A 89 4.52 3.06 -27.42
C VAL A 89 5.27 3.07 -28.75
N PRO A 90 6.03 4.13 -29.07
CA PRO A 90 6.77 4.22 -30.32
C PRO A 90 7.95 3.23 -30.34
N VAL A 91 8.25 2.71 -31.52
CA VAL A 91 9.46 1.92 -31.79
C VAL A 91 10.65 2.86 -31.92
N ASN A 92 11.68 2.59 -31.13
CA ASN A 92 12.98 3.22 -31.22
C ASN A 92 13.93 2.24 -31.91
N LYS A 93 14.40 2.60 -33.09
CA LYS A 93 15.30 1.74 -33.87
C LYS A 93 16.73 1.89 -33.36
N LEU A 94 17.37 0.77 -33.08
CA LEU A 94 18.78 0.69 -32.69
C LEU A 94 19.69 0.57 -33.93
N THR A 95 20.96 0.94 -33.78
CA THR A 95 21.97 0.78 -34.83
C THR A 95 22.48 -0.66 -34.89
N GLU A 96 22.72 -1.25 -33.72
CA GLU A 96 23.23 -2.61 -33.52
C GLU A 96 22.12 -3.60 -33.14
N ASP A 97 22.36 -4.87 -33.46
CA ASP A 97 21.46 -5.95 -33.08
C ASP A 97 21.65 -6.35 -31.61
N VAL A 98 20.53 -6.53 -30.92
CA VAL A 98 20.48 -7.21 -29.64
C VAL A 98 20.08 -8.66 -29.88
N GLU A 99 21.05 -9.57 -29.75
CA GLU A 99 20.88 -11.00 -30.09
C GLU A 99 19.76 -11.69 -29.28
N THR A 100 19.59 -11.33 -28.01
CA THR A 100 18.69 -12.03 -27.10
C THR A 100 17.66 -11.08 -26.51
N PHE A 101 16.37 -11.43 -26.64
CA PHE A 101 15.26 -10.66 -26.11
C PHE A 101 15.50 -10.31 -24.64
N THR A 102 15.40 -9.03 -24.32
CA THR A 102 15.69 -8.51 -22.99
C THR A 102 14.59 -7.55 -22.57
N ILE A 103 14.10 -7.74 -21.35
CA ILE A 103 13.25 -6.78 -20.65
C ILE A 103 14.11 -6.09 -19.60
N THR A 104 14.09 -4.77 -19.60
CA THR A 104 14.90 -3.89 -18.74
C THR A 104 13.99 -3.02 -17.87
N ILE A 105 14.56 -2.52 -16.77
CA ILE A 105 14.00 -1.42 -16.00
C ILE A 105 14.99 -0.28 -16.12
N ASP A 106 14.62 0.72 -16.90
CA ASP A 106 15.48 1.83 -17.31
C ASP A 106 15.03 3.14 -16.65
N ASN A 107 15.88 4.17 -16.66
CA ASN A 107 15.53 5.52 -16.19
C ASN A 107 14.87 5.56 -14.80
N LEU A 108 15.47 4.86 -13.83
CA LEU A 108 14.95 4.81 -12.46
C LEU A 108 14.87 6.22 -11.85
N SER A 109 13.76 6.47 -11.17
CA SER A 109 13.52 7.62 -10.32
C SER A 109 12.92 7.17 -8.99
N ASN A 110 12.72 8.10 -8.07
CA ASN A 110 12.04 7.81 -6.80
C ASN A 110 10.58 7.36 -7.02
N ASN A 111 9.95 7.80 -8.11
CA ASN A 111 8.51 7.66 -8.34
C ASN A 111 8.17 6.72 -9.49
N GLY A 112 9.14 6.05 -10.11
CA GLY A 112 8.87 5.24 -11.29
C GLY A 112 10.11 4.91 -12.10
N ALA A 113 9.90 4.21 -13.20
CA ALA A 113 10.94 3.86 -14.16
C ALA A 113 10.29 3.55 -15.53
N ASN A 114 11.11 3.15 -16.49
CA ASN A 114 10.66 2.69 -17.79
C ASN A 114 10.82 1.17 -17.88
N LEU A 115 9.74 0.46 -18.22
CA LEU A 115 9.81 -0.96 -18.59
C LEU A 115 10.22 -1.06 -20.06
N GLY A 116 11.50 -1.36 -20.30
CA GLY A 116 12.06 -1.49 -21.63
C GLY A 116 11.94 -2.91 -22.18
N MET A 117 11.75 -3.04 -23.49
CA MET A 117 11.82 -4.31 -24.22
C MET A 117 12.69 -4.11 -25.45
N VAL A 118 13.74 -4.93 -25.57
CA VAL A 118 14.73 -4.83 -26.65
C VAL A 118 15.03 -6.19 -27.26
N TRP A 119 15.02 -6.26 -28.60
CA TRP A 119 15.45 -7.42 -29.38
C TRP A 119 15.70 -7.01 -30.83
N GLU A 120 16.66 -7.64 -31.51
CA GLU A 120 17.10 -7.20 -32.84
C GLU A 120 17.44 -5.70 -32.76
N LYS A 121 16.91 -4.88 -33.67
CA LYS A 121 17.09 -3.42 -33.68
C LYS A 121 15.89 -2.67 -33.13
N THR A 122 15.03 -3.33 -32.37
CA THR A 122 13.80 -2.72 -31.86
C THR A 122 13.89 -2.51 -30.36
N TYR A 123 13.69 -1.28 -29.92
CA TYR A 123 13.51 -0.92 -28.52
C TYR A 123 12.18 -0.19 -28.33
N VAL A 124 11.37 -0.65 -27.38
CA VAL A 124 10.19 0.06 -26.89
C VAL A 124 10.27 0.17 -25.38
N TRP A 125 9.66 1.22 -24.82
CA TRP A 125 9.62 1.38 -23.38
C TRP A 125 8.27 1.93 -22.93
N ILE A 126 7.81 1.45 -21.78
CA ILE A 126 6.54 1.85 -21.16
C ILE A 126 6.90 2.60 -19.87
N PRO A 127 6.56 3.91 -19.73
CA PRO A 127 6.72 4.58 -18.45
C PRO A 127 5.76 3.96 -17.43
N PHE A 128 6.27 3.75 -16.22
CA PHE A 128 5.42 3.41 -15.09
C PHE A 128 5.78 4.22 -13.85
N GLU A 129 4.77 4.55 -13.06
CA GLU A 129 4.90 5.27 -11.80
C GLU A 129 4.41 4.43 -10.63
N VAL A 130 5.10 4.58 -9.50
CA VAL A 130 4.80 3.92 -8.23
C VAL A 130 4.49 4.98 -7.16
N PRO A 131 3.67 4.67 -6.14
CA PRO A 131 3.17 5.66 -5.18
C PRO A 131 4.20 6.01 -4.08
N THR A 132 5.50 6.00 -4.40
CA THR A 132 6.59 6.19 -3.42
C THR A 132 6.48 7.54 -2.72
N GLU A 133 6.32 8.65 -3.45
CA GLU A 133 6.20 9.99 -2.87
C GLU A 133 5.02 10.08 -1.90
N ALA A 134 3.84 9.60 -2.28
CA ALA A 134 2.66 9.62 -1.42
C ALA A 134 2.88 8.82 -0.13
N LYS A 135 3.51 7.65 -0.24
CA LYS A 135 3.87 6.81 0.92
C LYS A 135 4.92 7.48 1.81
N ALA A 136 5.97 8.04 1.21
CA ALA A 136 7.03 8.74 1.92
C ALA A 136 6.48 9.95 2.67
N LYS A 137 5.66 10.78 2.01
CA LYS A 137 4.99 11.92 2.63
C LYS A 137 4.14 11.50 3.82
N LYS A 138 3.30 10.47 3.67
CA LYS A 138 2.49 9.93 4.77
C LYS A 138 3.36 9.44 5.94
N SER A 139 4.48 8.78 5.64
CA SER A 139 5.43 8.33 6.66
C SER A 139 6.11 9.49 7.39
N ILE A 140 6.49 10.54 6.66
CA ILE A 140 7.10 11.75 7.22
C ILE A 140 6.10 12.48 8.10
N GLU A 141 4.86 12.67 7.64
CA GLU A 141 3.79 13.30 8.41
C GLU A 141 3.51 12.53 9.70
N ALA A 142 3.47 11.19 9.64
CA ALA A 142 3.29 10.36 10.83
C ALA A 142 4.46 10.49 11.82
N ALA A 143 5.70 10.47 11.33
CA ALA A 143 6.89 10.60 12.20
C ALA A 143 7.01 12.00 12.82
N MET A 144 6.78 13.04 12.02
CA MET A 144 6.88 14.44 12.45
C MET A 144 5.69 14.91 13.27
N GLY A 145 4.55 14.20 13.20
CA GLY A 145 3.37 14.47 14.03
C GLY A 145 3.53 14.12 15.52
N GLY A 146 4.60 13.41 15.88
CA GLY A 146 4.84 12.94 17.24
C GLY A 146 3.94 11.75 17.63
N PRO A 147 3.98 11.31 18.91
CA PRO A 147 3.21 10.16 19.36
C PRO A 147 1.70 10.38 19.22
N SER A 148 0.98 9.34 18.79
CA SER A 148 -0.48 9.35 18.69
C SER A 148 -1.13 9.29 20.07
N ALA A 149 -2.45 9.55 20.13
CA ALA A 149 -3.23 9.35 21.36
C ALA A 149 -3.10 7.92 21.90
N ASN A 150 -3.01 6.92 21.00
CA ASN A 150 -2.82 5.52 21.39
C ASN A 150 -1.41 5.26 21.94
N ASP A 151 -0.37 5.89 21.37
CA ASP A 151 1.00 5.74 21.89
C ASP A 151 1.11 6.28 23.31
N TYR A 152 0.56 7.48 23.56
CA TYR A 152 0.48 8.06 24.91
C TYR A 152 -0.37 7.18 25.84
N PHE A 153 -1.52 6.69 25.38
CA PHE A 153 -2.39 5.80 26.17
C PHE A 153 -1.69 4.50 26.56
N SER A 154 -1.03 3.83 25.61
CA SER A 154 -0.29 2.59 25.86
C SER A 154 0.88 2.82 26.83
N ALA A 155 1.61 3.93 26.69
CA ALA A 155 2.67 4.29 27.64
C ALA A 155 2.12 4.54 29.05
N ALA A 156 1.03 5.31 29.17
CA ALA A 156 0.39 5.59 30.44
C ALA A 156 -0.14 4.31 31.12
N LEU A 157 -0.76 3.42 30.36
CA LEU A 157 -1.30 2.17 30.87
C LEU A 157 -0.19 1.23 31.34
N TYR A 158 0.92 1.13 30.60
CA TYR A 158 2.09 0.36 31.04
C TYR A 158 2.63 0.90 32.37
N TYR A 159 2.78 2.22 32.50
CA TYR A 159 3.27 2.84 33.75
C TYR A 159 2.31 2.63 34.93
N LEU A 160 1.00 2.64 34.68
CA LEU A 160 -0.01 2.31 35.69
C LEU A 160 0.10 0.84 36.14
N GLN A 161 0.22 -0.09 35.18
CA GLN A 161 0.22 -1.54 35.40
C GLN A 161 1.48 -2.00 36.13
N GLU A 162 2.63 -1.49 35.73
CA GLU A 162 3.94 -1.83 36.31
C GLU A 162 4.27 -0.99 37.56
N ASP A 163 3.34 -0.16 38.02
CA ASP A 163 3.50 0.70 39.20
C ASP A 163 4.77 1.59 39.15
N LEU A 164 5.01 2.21 37.99
CA LEU A 164 6.15 3.09 37.74
C LEU A 164 5.84 4.54 38.16
N ASP A 165 6.41 5.52 37.45
CA ASP A 165 6.17 6.95 37.70
C ASP A 165 4.73 7.34 37.31
N LEU A 166 3.83 7.32 38.30
CA LEU A 166 2.43 7.64 38.10
C LEU A 166 2.18 9.09 37.68
N ASN A 167 3.09 10.03 37.97
CA ASN A 167 2.96 11.41 37.47
C ASN A 167 3.18 11.47 35.96
N LYS A 168 4.12 10.66 35.43
CA LYS A 168 4.26 10.48 33.97
C LYS A 168 3.08 9.77 33.35
N ALA A 169 2.55 8.73 34.02
CA ALA A 169 1.32 8.08 33.58
C ALA A 169 0.17 9.10 33.47
N LYS A 170 0.06 10.00 34.45
CA LYS A 170 -0.91 11.10 34.47
C LYS A 170 -0.73 12.05 33.29
N GLU A 171 0.49 12.53 33.07
CA GLU A 171 0.81 13.42 31.96
C GLU A 171 0.40 12.82 30.61
N TRP A 172 0.77 11.56 30.38
CA TRP A 172 0.50 10.89 29.12
C TRP A 172 -0.96 10.50 28.94
N ILE A 173 -1.66 10.05 29.99
CA ILE A 173 -3.10 9.78 29.86
C ILE A 173 -3.90 11.06 29.61
N ASP A 174 -3.50 12.17 30.23
CA ASP A 174 -4.13 13.48 30.00
C ASP A 174 -3.91 13.93 28.56
N LYS A 175 -2.69 13.75 28.04
CA LYS A 175 -2.36 14.01 26.64
C LYS A 175 -3.20 13.13 25.71
N ALA A 176 -3.28 11.83 25.96
CA ALA A 176 -4.07 10.88 25.17
C ALA A 176 -5.56 11.26 25.13
N VAL A 177 -6.18 11.53 26.28
CA VAL A 177 -7.59 11.93 26.39
C VAL A 177 -7.84 13.29 25.73
N SER A 178 -6.88 14.22 25.78
CA SER A 178 -6.99 15.51 25.08
C SER A 178 -6.95 15.37 23.56
N MET A 179 -6.22 14.37 23.06
CA MET A 179 -6.09 14.06 21.63
C MET A 179 -7.25 13.22 21.11
N ASN A 180 -7.96 12.48 21.97
CA ASN A 180 -9.13 11.68 21.62
C ASN A 180 -10.17 11.66 22.75
N ASP A 181 -10.97 12.73 22.81
CA ASP A 181 -11.94 12.94 23.89
C ASP A 181 -13.17 12.01 23.83
N LYS A 182 -13.38 11.33 22.69
CA LYS A 182 -14.45 10.35 22.46
C LYS A 182 -14.12 8.96 22.97
N ALA A 183 -12.84 8.67 23.22
CA ALA A 183 -12.39 7.37 23.73
C ALA A 183 -12.70 7.24 25.23
N PHE A 184 -13.92 6.81 25.57
CA PHE A 184 -14.35 6.64 26.95
C PHE A 184 -13.48 5.65 27.73
N TRP A 185 -12.86 4.67 27.07
CA TRP A 185 -11.91 3.75 27.69
C TRP A 185 -10.59 4.41 28.10
N MET A 186 -10.12 5.42 27.37
CA MET A 186 -8.95 6.21 27.77
C MET A 186 -9.29 7.06 29.01
N THR A 187 -10.46 7.69 28.99
CA THR A 187 -10.97 8.48 30.13
C THR A 187 -11.23 7.58 31.35
N ARG A 188 -11.57 6.31 31.14
CA ARG A 188 -11.68 5.30 32.22
C ARG A 188 -10.33 5.02 32.87
N GLN A 189 -9.26 4.85 32.09
CA GLN A 189 -7.93 4.63 32.66
C GLN A 189 -7.38 5.90 33.31
N GLN A 190 -7.72 7.08 32.78
CA GLN A 190 -7.41 8.36 33.42
C GLN A 190 -7.98 8.41 34.85
N SER A 191 -9.22 7.97 35.06
CA SER A 191 -9.79 7.96 36.42
C SER A 191 -9.05 7.02 37.37
N LEU A 192 -8.55 5.89 36.89
CA LEU A 192 -7.76 4.96 37.71
C LEU A 192 -6.39 5.53 38.06
N ILE A 193 -5.71 6.17 37.12
CA ILE A 193 -4.42 6.83 37.36
C ILE A 193 -4.59 7.93 38.40
N TYR A 194 -5.60 8.78 38.26
CA TYR A 194 -5.91 9.83 39.22
C TYR A 194 -6.22 9.27 40.61
N ALA A 195 -7.02 8.20 40.70
CA ALA A 195 -7.34 7.57 41.97
C ALA A 195 -6.09 6.99 42.64
N LYS A 196 -5.20 6.33 41.88
CA LYS A 196 -3.95 5.76 42.40
C LYS A 196 -2.95 6.83 42.88
N LEU A 197 -3.00 8.02 42.28
CA LEU A 197 -2.26 9.21 42.72
C LEU A 197 -2.91 9.93 43.93
N GLY A 198 -4.09 9.48 44.39
CA GLY A 198 -4.83 10.14 45.45
C GLY A 198 -5.64 11.37 45.01
N ASP A 199 -5.66 11.71 43.72
CA ASP A 199 -6.51 12.76 43.15
C ASP A 199 -7.95 12.26 42.99
N LYS A 200 -8.65 12.19 44.12
CA LYS A 200 -10.02 11.66 44.18
C LYS A 200 -11.01 12.51 43.38
N GLU A 201 -10.90 13.84 43.43
CA GLU A 201 -11.79 14.74 42.70
C GLU A 201 -11.62 14.59 41.18
N GLY A 202 -10.37 14.57 40.71
CA GLY A 202 -10.04 14.29 39.32
C GLY A 202 -10.58 12.93 38.88
N ALA A 203 -10.35 11.88 39.69
CA ALA A 203 -10.79 10.52 39.38
C ALA A 203 -12.32 10.44 39.18
N ILE A 204 -13.09 11.05 40.08
CA ILE A 204 -14.56 11.11 39.99
C ILE A 204 -14.99 11.86 38.72
N LYS A 205 -14.36 13.00 38.41
CA LYS A 205 -14.67 13.79 37.21
C LYS A 205 -14.42 12.99 35.94
N ALA A 206 -13.28 12.33 35.83
CA ALA A 206 -12.93 11.48 34.69
C ALA A 206 -13.87 10.27 34.57
N ALA A 207 -14.20 9.59 35.67
CA ALA A 207 -15.13 8.46 35.66
C ALA A 207 -16.55 8.87 35.24
N LYS A 208 -17.05 10.03 35.68
CA LYS A 208 -18.35 10.56 35.22
C LYS A 208 -18.34 10.86 33.72
N LYS A 209 -17.27 11.44 33.20
CA LYS A 209 -17.10 11.69 31.75
C LYS A 209 -17.08 10.37 30.96
N SER A 210 -16.30 9.39 31.42
CA SER A 210 -16.24 8.06 30.81
C SER A 210 -17.61 7.36 30.83
N LEU A 211 -18.33 7.41 31.97
CA LEU A 211 -19.66 6.85 32.12
C LEU A 211 -20.66 7.43 31.12
N ALA A 212 -20.74 8.76 31.02
CA ALA A 212 -21.66 9.43 30.10
C ALA A 212 -21.41 9.02 28.64
N ALA A 213 -20.14 8.94 28.24
CA ALA A 213 -19.76 8.51 26.90
C ALA A 213 -20.02 7.00 26.66
N ALA A 214 -19.80 6.14 27.68
CA ALA A 214 -20.12 4.72 27.60
C ALA A 214 -21.64 4.47 27.51
N GLN A 215 -22.45 5.26 28.21
CA GLN A 215 -23.92 5.24 28.12
C GLN A 215 -24.39 5.64 26.71
N ALA A 216 -23.85 6.74 26.16
CA ALA A 216 -24.16 7.15 24.79
C ALA A 216 -23.77 6.08 23.76
N ALA A 217 -22.72 5.31 24.02
CA ALA A 217 -22.28 4.19 23.18
C ALA A 217 -22.98 2.85 23.48
N ASN A 218 -23.94 2.80 24.43
CA ASN A 218 -24.60 1.59 24.91
C ASN A 218 -23.63 0.46 25.33
N ASN A 219 -22.48 0.82 25.93
CA ASN A 219 -21.46 -0.14 26.34
C ASN A 219 -21.62 -0.53 27.82
N GLY A 220 -22.27 -1.67 28.08
CA GLY A 220 -22.58 -2.15 29.43
C GLY A 220 -21.38 -2.36 30.35
N ASP A 221 -20.26 -2.84 29.81
CA ASP A 221 -19.06 -3.15 30.61
C ASP A 221 -18.44 -1.89 31.20
N TYR A 222 -18.23 -0.86 30.38
CA TYR A 222 -17.66 0.40 30.84
C TYR A 222 -18.65 1.20 31.69
N ILE A 223 -19.95 1.05 31.47
CA ILE A 223 -20.97 1.60 32.38
C ILE A 223 -20.76 1.00 33.78
N LYS A 224 -20.75 -0.34 33.88
CA LYS A 224 -20.56 -1.04 35.15
C LYS A 224 -19.24 -0.65 35.81
N MET A 225 -18.11 -0.72 35.09
CA MET A 225 -16.79 -0.39 35.65
C MET A 225 -16.70 1.03 36.19
N ASN A 226 -17.31 2.01 35.53
CA ASN A 226 -17.33 3.39 36.02
C ASN A 226 -18.26 3.55 37.22
N MET A 227 -19.44 2.92 37.19
CA MET A 227 -20.38 2.95 38.31
C MET A 227 -19.79 2.35 39.58
N ASP A 228 -19.11 1.21 39.45
CA ASP A 228 -18.44 0.53 40.57
C ASP A 228 -17.39 1.44 41.22
N SER A 229 -16.50 2.05 40.43
CA SER A 229 -15.50 2.99 40.95
C SER A 229 -16.12 4.26 41.54
N LEU A 230 -17.18 4.82 40.93
CA LEU A 230 -17.86 6.00 41.49
C LEU A 230 -18.51 5.69 42.84
N LYS A 231 -19.10 4.51 43.00
CA LYS A 231 -19.64 4.03 44.28
C LYS A 231 -18.54 3.84 45.31
N GLU A 232 -17.44 3.19 44.95
CA GLU A 232 -16.26 3.02 45.81
C GLU A 232 -15.70 4.36 46.29
N TRP A 233 -15.68 5.36 45.42
CA TRP A 233 -15.19 6.69 45.75
C TRP A 233 -16.24 7.60 46.43
N GLY A 234 -17.46 7.10 46.69
CA GLY A 234 -18.52 7.85 47.39
C GLY A 234 -19.11 8.99 46.57
N ALA A 235 -19.15 8.85 45.25
CA ALA A 235 -19.61 9.86 44.29
C ALA A 235 -20.86 9.46 43.49
N MET A 236 -21.56 8.43 44.00
CA MET A 236 -22.81 7.88 43.48
C MET A 236 -23.90 7.96 44.54
#